data_AF-A0A932Z0R3-F1
#
_entry.id   AF-A0A932Z0R3-F1
#
_cell.length_a   1.000
_cell.length_b   1.000
_cell.length_c   1.000
_cell.angle_alpha   90.00
_cell.angle_beta   90.00
_cell.angle_gamma   90.00
#
_symmetry.space_group_name_H-M   'P 1'
#
loop_
_entity.id
_entity.type
_entity.pdbx_description
1 polymer ?
#
loop_
_entity_poly.entity_id
_entity_poly.type
_entity_poly.pdbx_seq_one_letter_code
_entity_poly.pdbx_strand_id
1 'polypeptide(L)'
;MKKGFTLIELLIVIGILAVLAVAVVLVLNPAELLAQARDSQRISDLSSIKSAIGFYLATAASPALGEAARCTVACAGGLPADGPFNLESETTNAGTAVDGSGWVGVALTGATGGSPLATLPLDPSQTATYFYAYDGNNTAKTFELNGRLESNKFRVQMTSDGGDNNTCVTYVEDTCYYELGTEPGLDF
;
A
#
# COMPACT_ATOMS: atom_id res chain seq x y z
N MET A 1 52.98 8.12 29.69
CA MET A 1 52.94 9.20 28.67
C MET A 1 51.75 8.93 27.77
N LYS A 2 50.76 9.83 27.71
CA LYS A 2 49.64 9.70 26.76
C LYS A 2 50.06 10.41 25.47
N LYS A 3 50.19 9.67 24.35
CA LYS A 3 50.39 10.27 23.03
C LYS A 3 49.08 10.93 22.62
N GLY A 4 49.09 12.25 22.41
CA GLY A 4 47.95 12.98 21.86
C GLY A 4 47.90 12.85 20.34
N PHE A 5 46.69 12.92 19.78
CA PHE A 5 46.49 13.03 18.33
C PHE A 5 47.08 14.34 17.81
N THR A 6 47.66 14.30 16.62
CA THR A 6 48.13 15.51 15.93
C THR A 6 46.96 16.19 15.19
N LEU A 7 47.04 17.51 15.04
CA LEU A 7 46.02 18.27 14.30
C LEU A 7 45.93 17.86 12.83
N ILE A 8 47.06 17.47 12.23
CA ILE A 8 47.12 17.01 10.83
C ILE A 8 46.41 15.67 10.65
N GLU A 9 46.54 14.75 11.61
CA GLU A 9 45.82 13.47 11.57
C GLU A 9 44.30 13.69 11.64
N LEU A 10 43.84 14.59 12.51
CA LEU A 10 42.41 14.91 12.60
C LEU A 10 41.90 15.54 11.30
N LEU A 11 42.69 16.42 10.67
CA LEU A 11 42.32 17.10 9.43
C LEU A 11 42.23 16.12 8.24
N ILE A 12 43.15 15.17 8.15
CA ILE A 12 43.11 14.11 7.13
C ILE A 12 41.87 13.22 7.33
N VAL A 13 41.55 12.85 8.57
CA VAL A 13 40.40 12.00 8.87
C VAL A 13 39.09 12.67 8.46
N ILE A 14 38.87 13.94 8.82
CA ILE A 14 37.65 14.64 8.40
C ILE A 14 37.58 14.82 6.89
N GLY A 15 38.72 15.01 6.21
CA GLY A 15 38.79 15.09 4.75
C GLY A 15 38.38 13.77 4.08
N ILE A 16 38.87 12.64 4.59
CA ILE A 16 38.48 11.31 4.10
C ILE A 16 37.00 11.03 4.38
N LEU A 17 36.51 11.36 5.58
CA LEU A 17 35.10 11.17 5.94
C LEU A 17 34.16 11.99 5.05
N ALA A 18 34.53 13.22 4.68
CA ALA A 18 33.73 14.05 3.79
C ALA A 18 33.60 13.42 2.39
N VAL A 19 34.70 12.92 1.81
CA VAL A 19 34.69 12.26 0.50
C VAL A 19 33.88 10.96 0.53
N LEU A 20 34.07 10.14 1.56
CA LEU A 20 33.33 8.89 1.72
C LEU A 20 31.83 9.13 1.89
N ALA A 21 31.43 10.14 2.66
CA ALA A 21 30.01 10.48 2.86
C ALA A 21 29.30 10.82 1.54
N VAL A 22 29.94 11.62 0.67
CA VAL A 22 29.38 11.96 -0.66
C VAL A 22 29.29 10.72 -1.54
N ALA A 23 30.33 9.88 -1.58
CA ALA A 23 30.33 8.66 -2.38
C ALA A 23 29.22 7.68 -1.95
N VAL A 24 29.00 7.51 -0.64
CA VAL A 24 27.94 6.63 -0.11
C VAL A 24 26.55 7.09 -0.54
N VAL A 25 26.25 8.40 -0.48
CA VAL A 25 24.92 8.93 -0.88
C VAL A 25 24.65 8.70 -2.37
N LEU A 26 25.66 8.89 -3.22
CA LEU A 26 25.53 8.68 -4.67
C LEU A 26 25.30 7.20 -5.03
N VAL A 27 25.91 6.28 -4.28
CA VAL A 27 25.80 4.84 -4.56
C VAL A 27 24.53 4.23 -3.98
N LEU A 28 24.12 4.61 -2.76
CA LEU A 28 23.03 3.92 -2.06
C LEU A 28 21.63 4.38 -2.44
N ASN A 29 21.46 5.51 -3.13
CA ASN A 29 20.15 6.12 -3.45
C ASN A 29 19.16 5.99 -2.26
N PRO A 30 19.36 6.72 -1.16
CA PRO A 30 18.59 6.54 0.08
C PRO A 30 17.08 6.72 -0.12
N ALA A 31 16.66 7.52 -1.11
CA ALA A 31 15.24 7.68 -1.45
C ALA A 31 14.62 6.36 -1.93
N GLU A 32 15.33 5.61 -2.78
CA GLU A 32 14.90 4.30 -3.28
C GLU A 32 14.83 3.26 -2.16
N LEU A 33 15.79 3.26 -1.22
CA LEU A 33 15.74 2.35 -0.06
C LEU A 33 14.53 2.63 0.84
N LEU A 34 14.21 3.89 1.09
CA LEU A 34 13.03 4.27 1.85
C LEU A 34 11.73 3.92 1.12
N ALA A 35 11.69 4.08 -0.22
CA ALA A 35 10.58 3.64 -1.04
C ALA A 35 10.38 2.12 -0.96
N GLN A 36 11.45 1.33 -1.06
CA GLN A 36 11.38 -0.14 -0.91
C GLN A 36 10.89 -0.57 0.47
N ALA A 37 11.27 0.15 1.53
CA ALA A 37 10.78 -0.11 2.88
C ALA A 37 9.28 0.15 3.01
N ARG A 38 8.78 1.28 2.47
CA ARG A 38 7.33 1.58 2.45
C ARG A 38 6.56 0.57 1.60
N ASP A 39 7.07 0.20 0.44
CA ASP A 39 6.42 -0.80 -0.42
C ASP A 39 6.34 -2.18 0.23
N SER A 40 7.39 -2.58 0.95
CA SER A 40 7.37 -3.83 1.72
C SER A 40 6.26 -3.81 2.78
N GLN A 41 6.04 -2.65 3.42
CA GLN A 41 4.91 -2.45 4.33
C GLN A 41 3.56 -2.54 3.60
N ARG A 42 3.41 -1.85 2.45
CA ARG A 42 2.17 -1.87 1.65
C ARG A 42 1.75 -3.27 1.23
N ILE A 43 2.70 -4.03 0.69
CA ILE A 43 2.46 -5.41 0.26
C ILE A 43 2.03 -6.27 1.45
N SER A 44 2.70 -6.11 2.60
CA SER A 44 2.36 -6.85 3.83
C SER A 44 0.98 -6.46 4.37
N ASP A 45 0.64 -5.17 4.37
CA ASP A 45 -0.64 -4.65 4.83
C ASP A 45 -1.79 -5.20 3.99
N LEU A 46 -1.72 -5.03 2.66
CA LEU A 46 -2.74 -5.50 1.74
C LEU A 46 -2.88 -7.03 1.78
N SER A 47 -1.78 -7.78 1.87
CA SER A 47 -1.81 -9.24 2.02
C SER A 47 -2.47 -9.68 3.34
N SER A 48 -2.26 -8.92 4.41
CA SER A 48 -2.87 -9.20 5.72
C SER A 48 -4.38 -8.96 5.69
N ILE A 49 -4.83 -7.89 5.04
CA ILE A 49 -6.25 -7.60 4.83
C ILE A 49 -6.90 -8.67 3.96
N LYS A 50 -6.28 -9.02 2.82
CA LYS A 50 -6.76 -10.11 1.94
C LYS A 50 -6.99 -11.40 2.73
N SER A 51 -6.02 -11.77 3.55
CA SER A 51 -6.10 -12.98 4.39
C SER A 51 -7.22 -12.87 5.44
N ALA A 52 -7.40 -11.69 6.05
CA ALA A 52 -8.45 -11.45 7.02
C ALA A 52 -9.85 -11.51 6.39
N ILE A 53 -10.05 -10.92 5.20
CA ILE A 53 -11.31 -11.02 4.45
C ILE A 53 -11.56 -12.47 4.04
N GLY A 54 -10.56 -13.19 3.55
CA GLY A 54 -10.68 -14.61 3.22
C GLY A 54 -11.07 -15.48 4.43
N PHE A 55 -10.47 -15.22 5.59
CA PHE A 55 -10.86 -15.88 6.84
C PHE A 55 -12.29 -15.56 7.26
N TYR A 56 -12.69 -14.28 7.15
CA TYR A 56 -14.07 -13.85 7.42
C TYR A 56 -15.08 -14.56 6.51
N LEU A 57 -14.84 -14.58 5.20
CA LEU A 57 -15.70 -15.25 4.22
C LEU A 57 -15.83 -16.75 4.49
N ALA A 58 -14.77 -17.39 4.99
CA ALA A 58 -14.76 -18.82 5.30
C ALA A 58 -15.44 -19.18 6.63
N THR A 59 -15.54 -18.26 7.59
CA THR A 59 -15.91 -18.59 8.98
C THR A 59 -17.09 -17.83 9.55
N ALA A 60 -17.50 -16.71 8.94
CA ALA A 60 -18.68 -15.99 9.39
C ALA A 60 -19.96 -16.79 9.12
N ALA A 61 -20.95 -16.68 10.02
CA ALA A 61 -22.23 -17.38 9.85
C ALA A 61 -23.03 -16.85 8.65
N SER A 62 -22.96 -15.55 8.40
CA SER A 62 -23.61 -14.85 7.31
C SER A 62 -22.64 -13.82 6.71
N PRO A 63 -21.68 -14.26 5.87
CA PRO A 63 -20.67 -13.37 5.32
C PRO A 63 -21.31 -12.31 4.40
N ALA A 64 -21.00 -11.05 4.68
CA ALA A 64 -21.41 -9.90 3.89
C ALA A 64 -20.21 -9.01 3.57
N LEU A 65 -20.08 -8.61 2.31
CA LEU A 65 -19.10 -7.64 1.85
C LEU A 65 -19.77 -6.29 1.66
N GLY A 66 -19.08 -5.21 1.99
CA GLY A 66 -19.49 -3.86 1.61
C GLY A 66 -19.24 -3.66 0.12
N GLU A 67 -20.22 -3.08 -0.58
CA GLU A 67 -20.19 -2.86 -2.05
C GLU A 67 -19.96 -1.38 -2.43
N ALA A 68 -19.46 -0.59 -1.48
CA ALA A 68 -19.10 0.79 -1.75
C ALA A 68 -17.58 0.87 -1.84
N ALA A 69 -17.08 1.28 -3.01
CA ALA A 69 -15.68 1.64 -3.20
C ALA A 69 -15.26 2.70 -2.18
N ARG A 70 -14.20 2.42 -1.43
CA ARG A 70 -13.70 3.23 -0.32
C ARG A 70 -12.19 3.41 -0.40
N CYS A 71 -11.71 4.62 -0.14
CA CYS A 71 -10.27 4.91 -0.08
C CYS A 71 -9.91 5.75 1.15
N THR A 72 -8.67 5.66 1.61
CA THR A 72 -8.25 6.22 2.90
C THR A 72 -8.01 7.73 2.93
N VAL A 73 -7.69 8.39 1.81
CA VAL A 73 -7.34 9.82 1.80
C VAL A 73 -8.20 10.63 0.83
N ALA A 74 -8.14 10.31 -0.44
CA ALA A 74 -8.98 10.89 -1.47
C ALA A 74 -9.10 9.86 -2.58
N CYS A 75 -10.25 9.20 -2.63
CA CYS A 75 -10.73 8.69 -3.90
C CYS A 75 -10.92 9.89 -4.83
N ALA A 76 -10.51 9.84 -6.09
CA ALA A 76 -10.64 11.01 -6.97
C ALA A 76 -12.13 11.38 -7.09
N GLY A 77 -12.55 12.46 -6.43
CA GLY A 77 -13.90 12.99 -6.54
C GLY A 77 -14.13 13.51 -7.96
N GLY A 78 -14.70 12.66 -8.81
CA GLY A 78 -14.81 12.88 -10.25
C GLY A 78 -13.60 12.31 -10.98
N LEU A 79 -13.74 11.05 -11.41
CA LEU A 79 -12.84 10.29 -12.28
C LEU A 79 -12.15 11.16 -13.36
N PRO A 80 -10.82 11.08 -13.55
CA PRO A 80 -10.34 10.57 -14.82
C PRO A 80 -10.63 9.06 -14.87
N ALA A 81 -10.68 8.46 -16.05
CA ALA A 81 -10.93 7.04 -16.27
C ALA A 81 -9.83 6.09 -15.70
N ASP A 82 -9.14 6.52 -14.63
CA ASP A 82 -7.88 5.98 -14.13
C ASP A 82 -7.81 5.94 -12.57
N GLY A 83 -8.97 5.86 -11.91
CA GLY A 83 -9.06 5.66 -10.44
C GLY A 83 -8.57 4.26 -10.02
N PRO A 84 -8.45 3.99 -8.70
CA PRO A 84 -8.15 2.64 -8.21
C PRO A 84 -9.25 1.65 -8.58
N PHE A 85 -10.47 2.11 -8.92
CA PHE A 85 -11.53 1.29 -9.46
C PHE A 85 -12.13 1.99 -10.68
N ASN A 86 -12.58 1.22 -11.67
CA ASN A 86 -13.26 1.73 -12.87
C ASN A 86 -14.71 2.21 -12.60
N LEU A 87 -15.06 2.51 -11.35
CA LEU A 87 -16.44 2.72 -10.88
C LEU A 87 -16.78 4.20 -10.63
N GLU A 88 -18.03 4.56 -10.89
CA GLU A 88 -18.50 5.96 -10.93
C GLU A 88 -18.70 6.64 -9.56
N SER A 89 -18.58 5.94 -8.42
CA SER A 89 -18.78 6.55 -7.11
C SER A 89 -17.93 5.93 -5.99
N GLU A 90 -16.75 6.51 -5.79
CA GLU A 90 -15.85 6.18 -4.70
C GLU A 90 -16.05 7.11 -3.48
N THR A 91 -15.84 6.61 -2.27
CA THR A 91 -16.00 7.39 -1.03
C THR A 91 -14.73 7.41 -0.18
N THR A 92 -14.32 8.61 0.23
CA THR A 92 -13.21 8.73 1.19
C THR A 92 -13.66 8.30 2.59
N ASN A 93 -12.94 7.36 3.18
CA ASN A 93 -13.08 6.96 4.58
C ASN A 93 -11.71 6.57 5.12
N ALA A 94 -11.18 7.35 6.07
CA ALA A 94 -9.90 7.05 6.74
C ALA A 94 -10.07 6.16 7.99
N GLY A 95 -11.28 5.68 8.27
CA GLY A 95 -11.60 4.88 9.45
C GLY A 95 -10.87 3.54 9.43
N THR A 96 -10.26 3.17 10.55
CA THR A 96 -9.46 1.96 10.66
C THR A 96 -10.16 0.84 11.44
N ALA A 97 -11.44 1.01 11.76
CA ALA A 97 -12.23 0.01 12.47
C ALA A 97 -12.43 -1.26 11.62
N VAL A 98 -12.45 -2.41 12.27
CA VAL A 98 -12.59 -3.75 11.65
C VAL A 98 -14.03 -4.29 11.75
N ASP A 99 -14.99 -3.44 12.10
CA ASP A 99 -16.41 -3.76 12.30
C ASP A 99 -17.28 -3.40 11.07
N GLY A 100 -16.65 -3.07 9.94
CA GLY A 100 -17.31 -2.67 8.69
C GLY A 100 -17.53 -1.17 8.53
N SER A 101 -17.27 -0.37 9.58
CA SER A 101 -17.32 1.10 9.51
C SER A 101 -16.03 1.73 8.97
N GLY A 102 -14.93 0.95 8.91
CA GLY A 102 -13.66 1.40 8.36
C GLY A 102 -13.63 1.48 6.82
N TRP A 103 -12.45 1.78 6.30
CA TRP A 103 -12.22 1.89 4.86
C TRP A 103 -12.39 0.56 4.12
N VAL A 104 -12.16 -0.57 4.81
CA VAL A 104 -12.61 -1.88 4.35
C VAL A 104 -14.05 -2.07 4.81
N GLY A 105 -14.98 -2.17 3.86
CA GLY A 105 -16.44 -2.28 4.11
C GLY A 105 -16.91 -3.61 4.67
N VAL A 106 -16.04 -4.39 5.32
CA VAL A 106 -16.30 -5.75 5.79
C VAL A 106 -16.25 -5.78 7.32
N ALA A 107 -17.29 -6.33 7.94
CA ALA A 107 -17.34 -6.51 9.39
C ALA A 107 -16.54 -7.75 9.83
N LEU A 108 -15.21 -7.67 9.78
CA LEU A 108 -14.28 -8.76 10.12
C LEU A 108 -14.50 -9.33 11.52
N THR A 109 -15.05 -8.54 12.46
CA THR A 109 -15.45 -8.99 13.79
C THR A 109 -16.51 -10.10 13.79
N GLY A 110 -17.26 -10.24 12.69
CA GLY A 110 -18.25 -11.31 12.50
C GLY A 110 -17.66 -12.67 12.13
N ALA A 111 -16.34 -12.78 11.94
CA ALA A 111 -15.66 -14.06 11.75
C ALA A 111 -15.75 -14.93 13.02
N THR A 112 -15.74 -16.25 12.87
CA THR A 112 -15.73 -17.14 14.04
C THR A 112 -14.43 -16.96 14.81
N GLY A 113 -14.52 -16.58 16.09
CA GLY A 113 -13.36 -16.23 16.92
C GLY A 113 -12.93 -14.77 16.84
N GLY A 114 -13.65 -13.93 16.08
CA GLY A 114 -13.38 -12.50 15.94
C GLY A 114 -12.43 -12.15 14.79
N SER A 115 -12.16 -10.85 14.66
CA SER A 115 -11.30 -10.34 13.59
C SER A 115 -9.83 -10.75 13.81
N PRO A 116 -9.13 -11.27 12.78
CA PRO A 116 -7.69 -11.49 12.83
C PRO A 116 -6.87 -10.20 12.93
N LEU A 117 -7.48 -9.06 12.57
CA LEU A 117 -6.86 -7.73 12.63
C LEU A 117 -7.45 -6.92 13.78
N ALA A 118 -6.61 -6.23 14.54
CA ALA A 118 -7.05 -5.31 15.59
C ALA A 118 -7.48 -3.93 15.02
N THR A 119 -6.85 -3.51 13.93
CA THR A 119 -7.14 -2.26 13.20
C THR A 119 -6.78 -2.48 11.73
N LEU A 120 -7.46 -1.78 10.83
CA LEU A 120 -7.04 -1.71 9.44
C LEU A 120 -5.79 -0.81 9.35
N PRO A 121 -4.76 -1.22 8.59
CA PRO A 121 -3.61 -0.38 8.34
C PRO A 121 -3.97 0.79 7.40
N LEU A 122 -3.12 1.80 7.40
CA LEU A 122 -3.15 2.93 6.47
C LEU A 122 -1.82 2.95 5.71
N ASP A 123 -1.83 3.47 4.48
CA ASP A 123 -0.61 3.66 3.71
C ASP A 123 0.43 4.47 4.51
N PRO A 124 1.74 4.13 4.48
CA PRO A 124 2.75 4.87 5.25
C PRO A 124 2.86 6.36 4.90
N SER A 125 2.53 6.74 3.66
CA SER A 125 2.65 8.10 3.14
C SER A 125 1.34 8.90 3.23
N GLN A 126 0.18 8.24 3.15
CA GLN A 126 -1.17 8.85 3.23
C GLN A 126 -1.33 10.12 2.37
N THR A 127 -1.04 10.01 1.08
CA THR A 127 -1.21 11.11 0.12
C THR A 127 -2.28 10.76 -0.91
N ALA A 128 -2.66 11.73 -1.75
CA ALA A 128 -3.55 11.47 -2.89
C ALA A 128 -2.95 10.47 -3.92
N THR A 129 -1.66 10.16 -3.81
CA THR A 129 -0.96 9.20 -4.69
C THR A 129 -0.74 7.85 -4.01
N TYR A 130 -0.56 7.85 -2.69
CA TYR A 130 -0.22 6.68 -1.90
C TYR A 130 -1.26 6.52 -0.79
N PHE A 131 -2.24 5.67 -1.08
CA PHE A 131 -3.38 5.35 -0.23
C PHE A 131 -3.77 3.88 -0.45
N TYR A 132 -4.66 3.37 0.40
CA TYR A 132 -5.30 2.08 0.19
C TYR A 132 -6.75 2.27 -0.22
N ALA A 133 -7.24 1.36 -1.05
CA ALA A 133 -8.62 1.34 -1.50
C ALA A 133 -9.18 -0.08 -1.40
N TYR A 134 -10.50 -0.18 -1.19
CA TYR A 134 -11.25 -1.43 -1.14
C TYR A 134 -12.54 -1.27 -1.94
N ASP A 135 -12.88 -2.30 -2.70
CA ASP A 135 -14.23 -2.50 -3.20
C ASP A 135 -14.62 -3.98 -3.17
N GLY A 136 -15.92 -4.26 -3.16
CA GLY A 136 -16.41 -5.63 -3.08
C GLY A 136 -17.76 -5.84 -3.73
N ASN A 137 -18.04 -7.10 -4.07
CA ASN A 137 -19.31 -7.55 -4.57
C ASN A 137 -19.88 -8.59 -3.62
N ASN A 138 -20.95 -8.24 -2.92
CA ASN A 138 -21.58 -9.11 -1.95
C ASN A 138 -22.34 -10.26 -2.63
N THR A 139 -22.77 -10.11 -3.87
CA THR A 139 -23.44 -11.18 -4.60
C THR A 139 -22.45 -12.27 -5.01
N ALA A 140 -21.34 -11.90 -5.64
CA ALA A 140 -20.28 -12.79 -6.11
C ALA A 140 -19.32 -13.25 -4.98
N LYS A 141 -19.33 -12.55 -3.83
CA LYS A 141 -18.34 -12.69 -2.76
C LYS A 141 -16.91 -12.42 -3.25
N THR A 142 -16.79 -11.53 -4.22
CA THR A 142 -15.52 -11.05 -4.74
C THR A 142 -15.16 -9.70 -4.13
N PHE A 143 -13.88 -9.39 -4.08
CA PHE A 143 -13.38 -8.11 -3.60
C PHE A 143 -12.01 -7.83 -4.18
N GLU A 144 -11.64 -6.56 -4.11
CA GLU A 144 -10.35 -6.03 -4.52
C GLU A 144 -9.83 -5.01 -3.53
N LEU A 145 -8.52 -4.97 -3.43
CA LEU A 145 -7.73 -4.07 -2.62
C LEU A 145 -6.66 -3.47 -3.49
N ASN A 146 -6.58 -2.13 -3.49
CA ASN A 146 -5.59 -1.40 -4.28
C ASN A 146 -4.68 -0.57 -3.39
N GLY A 147 -3.42 -0.47 -3.80
CA GLY A 147 -2.46 0.46 -3.25
C GLY A 147 -1.32 0.67 -4.24
N ARG A 148 -0.60 1.79 -4.14
CA ARG A 148 0.44 2.11 -5.12
C ARG A 148 1.85 1.90 -4.59
N LEU A 149 2.70 1.27 -5.40
CA LEU A 149 4.10 1.01 -5.06
C LEU A 149 5.00 2.14 -5.59
N GLU A 150 6.00 2.51 -4.80
CA GLU A 150 6.86 3.67 -5.00
C GLU A 150 8.17 3.35 -5.72
N SER A 151 8.78 2.23 -5.37
CA SER A 151 10.15 1.89 -5.70
C SER A 151 10.28 1.28 -7.09
N ASN A 152 11.42 1.51 -7.73
CA ASN A 152 11.70 0.91 -9.03
C ASN A 152 11.69 -0.63 -8.96
N LYS A 153 12.09 -1.19 -7.81
CA LYS A 153 12.09 -2.63 -7.57
C LYS A 153 10.68 -3.23 -7.55
N PHE A 154 9.75 -2.63 -6.83
CA PHE A 154 8.43 -3.23 -6.59
C PHE A 154 7.37 -2.77 -7.58
N ARG A 155 7.55 -1.64 -8.27
CA ARG A 155 6.59 -1.17 -9.29
C ARG A 155 6.28 -2.17 -10.40
N VAL A 156 7.20 -3.10 -10.71
CA VAL A 156 6.95 -4.19 -11.67
C VAL A 156 5.79 -5.10 -11.23
N GLN A 157 5.56 -5.24 -9.91
CA GLN A 157 4.49 -6.08 -9.39
C GLN A 157 3.10 -5.60 -9.79
N MET A 158 2.91 -4.28 -9.95
CA MET A 158 1.67 -3.63 -10.42
C MET A 158 1.31 -3.98 -11.88
N THR A 159 2.18 -4.68 -12.61
CA THR A 159 1.92 -5.13 -13.98
C THR A 159 1.77 -6.65 -14.11
N SER A 160 1.92 -7.36 -13.00
CA SER A 160 1.96 -8.82 -12.96
C SER A 160 1.14 -9.42 -11.82
N ASP A 161 0.33 -8.60 -11.16
CA ASP A 161 -0.58 -8.98 -10.08
C ASP A 161 -1.91 -9.54 -10.59
N GLY A 162 -2.18 -9.40 -11.89
CA GLY A 162 -3.32 -10.01 -12.57
C GLY A 162 -4.57 -9.15 -12.56
N GLY A 163 -4.48 -7.89 -12.13
CA GLY A 163 -5.55 -6.90 -12.26
C GLY A 163 -5.50 -6.11 -13.57
N ASP A 164 -6.40 -5.14 -13.71
CA ASP A 164 -6.67 -4.42 -14.95
C ASP A 164 -6.04 -3.01 -15.01
N ASN A 165 -5.64 -2.46 -13.86
CA ASN A 165 -4.95 -1.18 -13.72
C ASN A 165 -3.43 -1.32 -13.98
N ASN A 166 -3.07 -2.12 -14.98
CA ASN A 166 -1.69 -2.45 -15.36
C ASN A 166 -1.14 -1.60 -16.53
N THR A 167 -2.00 -0.82 -17.21
CA THR A 167 -1.67 -0.12 -18.48
C THR A 167 -1.04 1.26 -18.32
N CYS A 168 -0.13 1.46 -17.35
CA CYS A 168 0.67 2.68 -17.33
C CYS A 168 1.77 2.63 -18.40
N VAL A 169 1.86 3.67 -19.24
CA VAL A 169 2.85 3.77 -20.33
C VAL A 169 4.26 3.87 -19.76
N THR A 170 4.37 4.48 -18.58
CA THR A 170 5.54 4.48 -17.72
C THR A 170 5.09 4.25 -16.28
N TYR A 171 5.77 3.37 -15.53
CA TYR A 171 5.40 3.00 -14.15
C TYR A 171 5.29 4.18 -13.16
N VAL A 172 5.63 5.41 -13.58
CA VAL A 172 5.53 6.66 -12.83
C VAL A 172 4.16 7.35 -12.96
N GLU A 173 3.29 6.89 -13.86
CA GLU A 173 1.95 7.46 -14.05
C GLU A 173 0.99 7.12 -12.92
N ASP A 174 0.12 8.07 -12.57
CA ASP A 174 -0.81 8.03 -11.43
C ASP A 174 -1.95 7.01 -11.54
N THR A 175 -1.85 6.12 -12.52
CA THR A 175 -2.93 5.22 -12.98
C THR A 175 -2.65 3.74 -12.69
N CYS A 176 -1.44 3.42 -12.18
CA CYS A 176 -1.03 2.05 -11.89
C CYS A 176 -1.15 1.71 -10.41
N TYR A 177 -1.85 0.60 -10.12
CA TYR A 177 -2.09 0.11 -8.78
C TYR A 177 -1.56 -1.32 -8.61
N TYR A 178 -1.20 -1.66 -7.38
CA TYR A 178 -0.96 -3.04 -6.96
C TYR A 178 -2.26 -3.60 -6.42
N GLU A 179 -2.74 -4.64 -7.07
CA GLU A 179 -4.11 -5.12 -6.91
C GLU A 179 -4.10 -6.50 -6.24
N LEU A 180 -4.93 -6.66 -5.21
CA LEU A 180 -5.15 -7.96 -4.58
C LEU A 180 -6.63 -8.21 -4.36
N GLY A 181 -7.06 -9.42 -4.66
CA GLY A 181 -8.45 -9.78 -4.43
C GLY A 181 -8.72 -11.25 -4.64
N THR A 182 -10.00 -11.59 -4.61
CA THR A 182 -10.52 -12.81 -5.26
C THR A 182 -10.88 -12.57 -6.72
N GLU A 183 -10.94 -11.31 -7.14
CA GLU A 183 -11.14 -10.86 -8.52
C GLU A 183 -10.37 -9.53 -8.68
N PRO A 184 -9.04 -9.58 -8.91
CA PRO A 184 -8.27 -8.40 -9.26
C PRO A 184 -8.71 -7.90 -10.65
N GLY A 185 -9.00 -6.62 -10.77
CA GLY A 185 -9.50 -5.92 -11.95
C GLY A 185 -11.02 -5.66 -11.98
N LEU A 186 -11.75 -6.04 -10.93
CA LEU A 186 -13.22 -5.95 -10.75
C LEU A 186 -14.03 -5.56 -12.02
N ASP A 187 -14.00 -6.40 -13.05
CA ASP A 187 -14.75 -6.24 -14.28
C ASP A 187 -16.17 -6.83 -14.13
N PHE A 188 -17.06 -6.05 -13.50
CA PHE A 188 -18.48 -6.38 -13.31
C PHE A 188 -19.31 -6.38 -14.61
#